data_AF-A0A1Y4BT95-F1
#
_entry.id   AF-A0A1Y4BT95-F1
#
_cell.length_a   1.000
_cell.length_b   1.000
_cell.length_c   1.000
_cell.angle_alpha   90.00
_cell.angle_beta   90.00
_cell.angle_gamma   90.00
#
_symmetry.space_group_name_H-M   'P 1'
#
loop_
_entity.id
_entity.type
_entity.pdbx_description
1 polymer ?
#
loop_
_entity_poly.entity_id
_entity_poly.type
_entity_poly.pdbx_seq_one_letter_code
_entity_poly.pdbx_strand_id
1 'polypeptide(L)' 'MIYATDGTDRIQITNYNIEARCPKCGRFHEIDLIDILDETDTIDLASIKVFCPECSQRYMESEDM' A
#
# COMPACT_ATOMS: atom_id res chain seq x y z
N MET A 1 -12.92 10.45 4.47
CA MET A 1 -12.09 10.27 5.68
C MET A 1 -12.17 8.81 6.09
N ILE A 2 -11.02 8.12 6.18
CA ILE A 2 -10.92 6.68 6.49
C ILE A 2 -10.35 6.52 7.90
N TYR A 3 -10.75 5.48 8.63
CA TYR A 3 -10.30 5.20 9.99
C TYR A 3 -9.86 3.73 10.12
N ALA A 4 -8.73 3.50 10.77
CA ALA A 4 -8.32 2.18 11.22
C ALA A 4 -8.87 1.93 12.63
N THR A 5 -9.17 0.66 12.94
CA THR A 5 -9.57 0.27 14.29
C THR A 5 -8.82 -0.98 14.72
N ASP A 6 -8.29 -0.95 15.93
CA ASP A 6 -7.75 -2.10 16.65
C ASP A 6 -8.41 -2.09 18.04
N GLY A 7 -9.41 -2.94 18.23
CA GLY A 7 -10.25 -2.91 19.42
C GLY A 7 -11.24 -1.73 19.44
N THR A 8 -11.21 -0.93 20.51
CA THR A 8 -12.15 0.21 20.69
C THR A 8 -11.62 1.53 20.13
N ASP A 9 -10.32 1.62 19.86
CA ASP A 9 -9.70 2.85 19.39
C ASP A 9 -9.93 3.02 17.89
N ARG A 10 -10.16 4.27 17.50
CA ARG A 10 -10.30 4.69 16.10
C ARG A 10 -9.21 5.70 15.79
N ILE A 11 -8.33 5.34 14.88
CA ILE A 11 -7.25 6.20 14.43
C ILE A 11 -7.61 6.69 13.04
N GLN A 12 -7.65 8.00 12.84
CA GLN A 12 -7.84 8.56 11.52
C GLN A 12 -6.64 8.22 10.64
N ILE A 13 -6.92 7.65 9.47
CA ILE A 13 -5.90 7.39 8.46
C ILE A 13 -5.64 8.69 7.69
N THR A 14 -4.36 9.07 7.61
CA THR A 14 -3.84 10.29 6.97
C THR A 14 -2.63 9.93 6.12
N ASN A 15 -2.19 10.80 5.21
CA ASN A 15 -1.04 10.52 4.36
C ASN A 15 0.30 10.44 5.11
N TYR A 16 0.31 10.68 6.42
CA TYR A 16 1.52 10.69 7.26
C TYR A 16 1.60 9.54 8.26
N ASN A 17 0.60 8.66 8.32
CA ASN A 17 0.55 7.58 9.30
C ASN A 17 0.32 6.19 8.67
N ILE A 18 0.62 6.06 7.38
CA ILE A 18 0.46 4.82 6.64
C ILE A 18 1.79 4.44 6.05
N GLU A 19 2.28 3.27 6.48
CA GLU A 19 3.47 2.65 5.94
C GLU A 19 3.11 1.23 5.51
N ALA A 20 3.63 0.80 4.37
CA ALA A 20 3.49 -0.57 3.91
C ALA A 20 4.87 -1.24 3.82
N ARG A 21 4.92 -2.51 4.23
CA ARG A 21 6.13 -3.33 4.11
C ARG A 21 6.22 -3.89 2.71
N CYS A 22 7.30 -3.60 1.99
CA CYS A 22 7.56 -4.23 0.71
C CYS A 22 7.90 -5.73 0.91
N PRO A 23 7.20 -6.67 0.25
CA PRO A 23 7.43 -8.10 0.45
C PRO A 23 8.74 -8.60 -0.19
N LYS A 24 9.38 -7.84 -1.07
CA LYS A 24 10.66 -8.19 -1.71
C LYS A 24 11.87 -7.78 -0.87
N CYS A 25 11.95 -6.52 -0.46
CA CYS A 25 13.09 -6.01 0.31
C CYS A 25 12.85 -5.99 1.83
N GLY A 26 11.60 -6.14 2.27
CA GLY A 26 11.22 -6.18 3.67
C GLY A 26 11.18 -4.84 4.39
N ARG A 27 11.50 -3.72 3.72
CA ARG A 27 11.50 -2.36 4.28
C ARG A 27 10.09 -1.76 4.31
N PHE A 28 9.84 -0.88 5.28
CA PHE A 28 8.63 -0.07 5.35
C PHE A 28 8.81 1.20 4.52
N HIS A 29 7.75 1.58 3.81
CA HIS A 29 7.70 2.77 2.97
C HIS A 29 6.38 3.49 3.22
N GLU A 30 6.44 4.81 3.32
CA GLU A 30 5.24 5.66 3.32
C GLU A 30 4.46 5.45 2.00
N ILE A 31 3.14 5.37 2.10
CA ILE A 31 2.25 5.18 0.95
C ILE A 31 1.11 6.19 0.96
N ASP A 32 0.66 6.59 -0.23
CA ASP A 32 -0.60 7.32 -0.39
C ASP A 32 -1.73 6.32 -0.60
N LEU A 33 -2.49 6.05 0.46
CA LEU A 33 -3.61 5.13 0.40
C LEU A 33 -4.77 5.70 -0.43
N ILE A 34 -4.93 7.02 -0.50
CA ILE A 34 -6.02 7.63 -1.27
C ILE A 34 -5.78 7.38 -2.75
N ASP A 35 -4.56 7.64 -3.24
CA ASP A 35 -4.20 7.38 -4.63
C ASP A 35 -4.42 5.89 -5.00
N ILE A 36 -3.98 4.97 -4.13
CA ILE A 36 -4.15 3.52 -4.35
C ILE A 36 -5.64 3.12 -4.46
N LEU A 37 -6.49 3.73 -3.63
CA LEU A 37 -7.93 3.46 -3.62
C LEU A 37 -8.67 4.14 -4.78
N ASP A 38 -8.22 5.30 -5.23
CA ASP A 38 -8.86 6.06 -6.32
C ASP A 38 -8.59 5.42 -7.69
N GLU A 39 -7.40 4.83 -7.88
CA GLU A 39 -7.06 4.14 -9.13
C GLU A 39 -7.82 2.81 -9.35
N THR A 40 -8.59 2.34 -8.36
CA THR A 40 -9.20 1.01 -8.40
C THR A 40 -10.63 0.96 -7.83
N ASP A 41 -11.61 0.86 -8.73
CA ASP A 41 -13.04 0.73 -8.37
C ASP A 41 -13.39 -0.47 -7.46
N THR A 42 -12.50 -1.47 -7.33
CA THR A 42 -12.79 -2.76 -6.66
C THR A 42 -11.63 -3.32 -5.84
N ILE A 43 -10.76 -2.48 -5.27
CA ILE A 43 -9.61 -2.99 -4.51
C ILE A 43 -10.07 -3.76 -3.25
N ASP A 44 -9.66 -5.02 -3.16
CA ASP A 44 -9.62 -5.77 -1.91
C ASP A 44 -8.28 -5.49 -1.22
N LEU A 45 -8.31 -4.60 -0.22
CA LEU A 45 -7.13 -4.25 0.58
C LEU A 45 -6.47 -5.46 1.23
N ALA A 46 -7.21 -6.55 1.49
CA ALA A 46 -6.64 -7.76 2.09
C ALA A 46 -5.66 -8.48 1.15
N SER A 47 -5.84 -8.32 -0.16
CA SER A 47 -5.06 -9.02 -1.18
C SER A 47 -3.95 -8.15 -1.79
N ILE A 48 -3.89 -6.87 -1.43
CA ILE A 48 -2.89 -5.93 -1.95
C ILE A 48 -1.49 -6.23 -1.43
N LYS A 49 -0.53 -6.14 -2.35
CA LYS A 49 0.90 -6.12 -2.05
C LYS A 49 1.49 -4.83 -2.58
N VAL A 50 2.01 -4.01 -1.68
CA VAL A 50 2.71 -2.78 -2.05
C VAL A 50 4.19 -3.10 -2.25
N PHE A 51 4.74 -2.72 -3.41
CA PHE A 51 6.16 -2.84 -3.70
C PHE A 51 6.82 -1.47 -3.71
N CYS A 52 8.06 -1.37 -3.20
CA CYS A 52 8.81 -0.12 -3.29
C CYS A 52 9.23 0.17 -4.75
N PRO A 53 9.57 1.42 -5.09
CA PRO A 53 9.93 1.80 -6.47
C PRO A 53 11.05 0.95 -7.08
N GLU A 54 12.06 0.60 -6.27
CA GLU A 54 13.17 -0.24 -6.71
C GLU A 54 12.74 -1.69 -7.00
N CYS A 55 11.80 -2.22 -6.22
CA CYS A 55 11.32 -3.59 -6.36
C CYS A 55 10.21 -3.73 -7.41
N SER A 56 9.45 -2.66 -7.67
CA SER A 56 8.39 -2.64 -8.69
C SER A 56 8.98 -2.55 -10.11
N GLN A 57 10.04 -1.77 -10.32
CA GLN A 57 10.74 -1.71 -11.60
C GLN A 57 11.22 -3.10 -12.07
N ARG A 58 11.78 -3.89 -11.14
CA ARG A 58 12.24 -5.27 -11.42
C ARG A 58 11.11 -6.26 -11.71
N TYR A 59 9.86 -5.91 -11.41
CA TYR A 59 8.70 -6.76 -11.68
C TYR A 59 8.14 -6.50 -13.09
N MET A 60 8.06 -5.23 -13.50
CA MET A 60 7.58 -4.86 -14.84
C MET A 60 8.53 -5.32 -15.96
N GLU A 61 9.84 -5.30 -15.72
CA GLU A 61 10.84 -5.80 -16.69
C GLU A 61 10.73 -7.32 -16.96
N SER A 62 10.04 -8.09 -16.11
CA SER A 62 9.85 -9.54 -16.28
C SER A 62 8.55 -9.94 -16.99
N GLU A 63 7.62 -9.01 -17.21
CA GLU A 63 6.35 -9.28 -17.92
C GLU A 63 6.37 -8.85 -19.41
N ASP A 64 7.45 -8.20 -19.85
CA ASP A 64 7.66 -7.75 -21.24
C ASP A 64 8.61 -8.68 -22.04
N MET A 65 8.60 -10.00 -21.76
CA MET A 65 9.39 -11.02 -22.46
C MET A 65 8.55 -12.19 -22.96
#